data_AF-A0A353FIW3-F1
#
_entry.id   AF-A0A353FIW3-F1
#
_cell.length_a   1.000
_cell.length_b   1.000
_cell.length_c   1.000
_cell.angle_alpha   90.00
_cell.angle_beta   90.00
_cell.angle_gamma   90.00
#
_symmetry.space_group_name_H-M   'P 1'
#
loop_
_entity.id
_entity.type
_entity.pdbx_description
1 polymer ?
#
loop_
_entity_poly.entity_id
_entity_poly.type
_entity_poly.pdbx_seq_one_letter_code
_entity_poly.pdbx_strand_id
1 'polypeptide(L)'
;MYPESGIVYKYFDLIDGFIRVRLLGDGESLPGLSSSNERPPDRREYRALVVHHCVVELEDNVLPVVRRIYPDDEAAAQDLLYQICIDVNPKLEIHSVSLPAGENGTENIESQEGAERLAKSAPGLEKSLLKEVVGQDSAVRNICRSIRKAACGLKDPDRPIGTFLLVGRTGTGKTELSKALSRHLHGRSPVRIDCSEFALPHETAKLIGAPPGYVGHNEGGTLTEALMRDPWSVVLFDEIEKGHEKLHHMLLQILDEGRLTDSKGNTADFRNAVVLLTSNVGTADYAKAANKMGFGQDGSLSTSDFDDITRNALTRDFRPELLNRLDGILTFQSLDKKSRARITSMRLKGIAGRMEKAKIAIKWTPSLAKQ
;
A
#
# COMPACT_ATOMS: atom_id res chain seq x y z
N MET A 1 -34.68 23.43 -36.83
CA MET A 1 -33.38 23.81 -36.25
C MET A 1 -32.99 22.69 -35.32
N TYR A 2 -32.13 21.77 -35.76
CA TYR A 2 -31.74 20.61 -34.96
C TYR A 2 -30.93 21.07 -33.74
N PRO A 3 -31.12 20.51 -32.54
CA PRO A 3 -30.27 20.82 -31.40
C PRO A 3 -28.84 20.42 -31.75
N GLU A 4 -27.89 21.34 -31.60
CA GLU A 4 -26.46 21.04 -31.66
C GLU A 4 -26.19 19.90 -30.67
N SER A 5 -25.81 18.74 -31.19
CA SER A 5 -25.52 17.55 -30.39
C SER A 5 -24.42 17.88 -29.38
N GLY A 6 -24.74 17.88 -28.08
CA GLY A 6 -23.77 18.09 -27.01
C GLY A 6 -23.93 19.38 -26.19
N ILE A 7 -25.11 20.04 -26.19
CA ILE A 7 -25.37 21.17 -25.27
C ILE A 7 -26.51 20.84 -24.30
N VAL A 8 -26.27 21.08 -23.01
CA VAL A 8 -27.22 20.92 -21.90
C VAL A 8 -27.52 22.29 -21.30
N TYR A 9 -28.81 22.57 -21.04
CA TYR A 9 -29.22 23.78 -20.34
C TYR A 9 -29.26 23.51 -18.84
N LYS A 10 -28.51 24.30 -18.05
CA LYS A 10 -28.54 24.25 -16.58
C LYS A 10 -29.12 25.54 -16.05
N TYR A 11 -30.10 25.41 -15.17
CA TYR A 11 -30.66 26.55 -14.45
C TYR A 11 -29.60 27.10 -13.49
N PHE A 12 -29.45 28.42 -13.47
CA PHE A 12 -28.48 29.12 -12.67
C PHE A 12 -29.19 30.17 -11.81
N ASP A 13 -29.42 29.80 -10.54
CA ASP A 13 -30.24 30.54 -9.58
C ASP A 13 -29.85 32.03 -9.47
N LEU A 14 -28.56 32.34 -9.57
CA LEU A 14 -28.07 33.72 -9.40
C LEU A 14 -28.48 34.67 -10.53
N ILE A 15 -28.73 34.15 -11.72
CA ILE A 15 -29.14 34.96 -12.88
C ILE A 15 -30.62 34.74 -13.24
N ASP A 16 -31.35 33.95 -12.44
CA ASP A 16 -32.74 33.56 -12.67
C ASP A 16 -32.97 33.11 -14.12
N GLY A 17 -32.08 32.24 -14.60
CA GLY A 17 -31.99 31.91 -16.02
C GLY A 17 -31.20 30.64 -16.31
N PHE A 18 -31.21 30.19 -17.56
CA PHE A 18 -30.49 28.99 -17.99
C PHE A 18 -29.17 29.36 -18.67
N ILE A 19 -28.10 28.68 -18.28
CA ILE A 19 -26.83 28.70 -19.01
C ILE A 19 -26.69 27.46 -19.89
N ARG A 20 -26.04 27.62 -21.04
CA ARG A 20 -25.72 26.55 -21.98
C ARG A 20 -24.36 25.97 -21.62
N VAL A 21 -24.33 24.69 -21.28
CA VAL A 21 -23.11 23.95 -20.93
C VAL A 21 -22.89 22.84 -21.94
N ARG A 22 -21.69 22.76 -22.50
CA ARG A 22 -21.28 21.69 -23.40
C ARG A 22 -21.14 20.37 -22.62
N LEU A 23 -21.78 19.31 -23.12
CA LEU A 23 -21.62 17.93 -22.67
C LEU A 23 -20.54 17.27 -23.51
N LEU A 24 -19.48 16.79 -22.87
CA LEU A 24 -18.36 16.13 -23.54
C LEU A 24 -18.63 14.63 -23.69
N GLY A 25 -18.44 14.10 -24.90
CA GLY A 25 -18.61 12.66 -25.18
C GLY A 25 -17.57 11.77 -24.47
N ASP A 26 -17.82 10.47 -24.41
CA ASP A 26 -16.85 9.49 -23.87
C ASP A 26 -15.58 9.49 -24.73
N GLY A 27 -14.46 9.90 -24.13
CA GLY A 27 -13.15 10.03 -24.81
C GLY A 27 -12.78 11.44 -25.27
N GLU A 28 -13.68 12.42 -25.17
CA GLU A 28 -13.39 13.82 -25.51
C GLU A 28 -12.70 14.54 -24.34
N SER A 29 -11.52 15.11 -24.58
CA SER A 29 -10.72 15.86 -23.59
C SER A 29 -10.83 17.37 -23.81
N LEU A 30 -10.55 18.16 -22.77
CA LEU A 30 -10.54 19.62 -22.90
C LEU A 30 -9.33 20.07 -23.75
N PRO A 31 -9.52 20.93 -24.76
CA PRO A 31 -8.43 21.54 -25.50
C PRO A 31 -7.45 22.25 -24.55
N GLY A 32 -6.15 22.10 -24.79
CA GLY A 32 -5.09 22.71 -23.96
C GLY A 32 -4.65 21.88 -22.74
N LEU A 33 -5.32 20.77 -22.42
CA LEU A 33 -4.81 19.81 -21.42
C LEU A 33 -3.71 18.89 -21.95
N SER A 34 -3.51 18.85 -23.28
CA SER A 34 -2.61 17.93 -23.98
C SER A 34 -1.61 18.63 -24.91
N SER A 35 -1.37 19.93 -24.75
CA SER A 35 -0.29 20.60 -25.50
C SER A 35 1.05 20.33 -24.84
N SER A 36 1.82 19.47 -25.50
CA SER A 36 3.23 19.17 -25.25
C SER A 36 4.05 20.42 -24.89
N ASN A 37 4.70 20.39 -23.71
CA ASN A 37 5.69 21.34 -23.15
C ASN A 37 5.28 22.35 -22.07
N GLU A 38 4.03 22.39 -21.59
CA GLU A 38 3.69 23.28 -20.46
C GLU A 38 3.48 22.53 -19.15
N ARG A 39 3.89 23.19 -18.05
CA ARG A 39 3.66 22.74 -16.66
C ARG A 39 2.17 22.40 -16.47
N PRO A 40 1.82 21.39 -15.66
CA PRO A 40 0.43 21.10 -15.38
C PRO A 40 -0.24 22.35 -14.77
N PRO A 41 -1.46 22.71 -15.21
CA PRO A 41 -2.16 23.87 -14.70
C PRO A 41 -2.43 23.71 -13.20
N ASP A 42 -2.29 24.80 -12.45
CA ASP A 42 -2.68 24.78 -11.04
C ASP A 42 -4.22 24.64 -10.89
N ARG A 43 -4.70 24.48 -9.65
CA ARG A 43 -6.14 24.31 -9.37
C ARG A 43 -7.00 25.45 -9.92
N ARG A 44 -6.49 26.68 -9.93
CA ARG A 44 -7.22 27.85 -10.39
C ARG A 44 -7.22 27.93 -11.91
N GLU A 45 -6.07 27.66 -12.53
CA GLU A 45 -5.90 27.58 -13.99
C GLU A 45 -6.77 26.46 -14.58
N TYR A 46 -6.79 25.28 -13.95
CA TYR A 46 -7.63 24.14 -14.40
C TYR A 46 -9.12 24.48 -14.37
N ARG A 47 -9.60 25.07 -13.26
CA ARG A 47 -11.01 25.48 -13.14
C ARG A 47 -11.39 26.51 -14.21
N ALA A 48 -10.50 27.46 -14.48
CA ALA A 48 -10.73 28.47 -15.52
C ALA A 48 -10.83 27.82 -16.90
N LEU A 49 -9.97 26.84 -17.17
CA LEU A 49 -9.96 26.08 -18.41
C LEU A 49 -11.26 25.28 -18.60
N VAL A 50 -11.75 24.60 -17.54
CA VAL A 50 -13.04 23.91 -17.56
C VAL A 50 -14.18 24.88 -17.88
N VAL A 51 -14.27 26.00 -17.17
CA VAL A 51 -15.34 26.99 -17.35
C VAL A 51 -15.30 27.59 -18.76
N HIS A 52 -14.12 27.97 -19.25
CA HIS A 52 -13.94 28.54 -20.57
C HIS A 52 -14.38 27.62 -21.71
N HIS A 53 -14.14 26.32 -21.58
CA HIS A 53 -14.46 25.35 -22.62
C HIS A 53 -15.87 24.74 -22.51
N CYS A 54 -16.44 24.69 -21.31
CA CYS A 54 -17.74 24.09 -21.08
C CYS A 54 -18.88 25.10 -21.15
N VAL A 55 -18.68 26.36 -20.77
CA VAL A 55 -19.74 27.37 -20.81
C VAL A 55 -19.79 28.02 -22.19
N VAL A 56 -20.93 27.89 -22.87
CA VAL A 56 -21.15 28.50 -24.19
C VAL A 56 -21.46 29.99 -24.02
N GLU A 57 -20.88 30.84 -24.87
CA GLU A 57 -21.04 32.31 -24.82
C GLU A 57 -20.62 32.91 -23.46
N LEU A 58 -19.55 32.36 -22.86
CA LEU A 58 -19.05 32.78 -21.55
C LEU A 58 -18.78 34.29 -21.47
N GLU A 59 -18.07 34.86 -22.45
CA GLU A 59 -17.70 36.29 -22.44
C GLU A 59 -18.86 37.23 -22.75
N ASP A 60 -19.75 36.83 -23.66
CA ASP A 60 -20.83 37.67 -24.17
C ASP A 60 -22.03 37.71 -23.21
N ASN A 61 -22.39 36.56 -22.63
CA ASN A 61 -23.67 36.40 -21.93
C ASN A 61 -23.54 36.05 -20.44
N VAL A 62 -22.47 35.38 -20.01
CA VAL A 62 -22.37 34.85 -18.63
C VAL A 62 -21.50 35.74 -17.74
N LEU A 63 -20.27 36.06 -18.16
CA LEU A 63 -19.35 36.88 -17.37
C LEU A 63 -19.87 38.28 -17.02
N PRO A 64 -20.56 39.02 -17.91
CA PRO A 64 -21.09 40.34 -17.57
C PRO A 64 -22.10 40.30 -16.42
N VAL A 65 -22.91 39.24 -16.36
CA VAL A 65 -23.92 39.06 -15.31
C VAL A 65 -23.27 38.61 -14.00
N VAL A 66 -22.36 37.65 -14.08
CA VAL A 66 -21.64 37.14 -12.89
C VAL A 66 -20.78 38.23 -12.25
N ARG A 67 -20.08 39.05 -13.04
CA ARG A 67 -19.30 40.20 -12.54
C ARG A 67 -20.15 41.30 -11.91
N ARG A 68 -21.43 41.42 -12.29
CA ARG A 68 -22.36 42.36 -11.63
C ARG A 68 -22.72 41.90 -10.22
N ILE A 69 -22.76 40.59 -9.99
CA ILE A 69 -23.13 39.97 -8.71
C ILE A 69 -21.90 39.83 -7.81
N TYR A 70 -20.74 39.50 -8.38
CA TYR A 70 -19.44 39.41 -7.71
C TYR A 70 -18.43 40.41 -8.29
N PRO A 71 -18.59 41.72 -8.01
CA PRO A 71 -17.72 42.75 -8.58
C PRO A 71 -16.26 42.66 -8.12
N ASP A 72 -16.02 42.13 -6.91
CA ASP A 72 -14.69 42.06 -6.28
C ASP A 72 -14.23 40.62 -5.95
N ASP A 73 -14.97 39.59 -6.38
CA ASP A 73 -14.67 38.18 -6.06
C ASP A 73 -14.77 37.29 -7.31
N GLU A 74 -13.80 37.47 -8.21
CA GLU A 74 -13.70 36.69 -9.44
C GLU A 74 -13.45 35.19 -9.17
N ALA A 75 -12.88 34.84 -8.01
CA ALA A 75 -12.64 33.47 -7.61
C ALA A 75 -13.94 32.73 -7.23
N ALA A 76 -14.81 33.36 -6.44
CA ALA A 76 -16.12 32.79 -6.10
C ALA A 76 -17.02 32.63 -7.34
N ALA A 77 -17.01 33.62 -8.23
CA ALA A 77 -17.67 33.58 -9.52
C ALA A 77 -17.22 32.36 -10.36
N GLN A 78 -15.90 32.17 -10.46
CA GLN A 78 -15.30 31.07 -11.21
C GLN A 78 -15.62 29.70 -10.59
N ASP A 79 -15.59 29.59 -9.26
CA ASP A 79 -15.87 28.33 -8.55
C ASP A 79 -17.32 27.88 -8.75
N LEU A 80 -18.26 28.83 -8.78
CA LEU A 80 -19.66 28.55 -9.01
C LEU A 80 -19.93 28.06 -10.44
N LEU A 81 -19.39 28.76 -11.44
CA LEU A 81 -19.49 28.32 -12.84
C LEU A 81 -18.83 26.96 -13.04
N TYR A 82 -17.72 26.71 -12.36
CA TYR A 82 -17.05 25.42 -12.38
C TYR A 82 -17.94 24.30 -11.81
N GLN A 83 -18.61 24.50 -10.67
CA GLN A 83 -19.54 23.51 -10.12
C GLN A 83 -20.67 23.15 -11.11
N ILE A 84 -21.23 24.14 -11.80
CA ILE A 84 -22.27 23.86 -12.81
C ILE A 84 -21.71 23.04 -13.98
N CYS A 85 -20.45 23.23 -14.34
CA CYS A 85 -19.78 22.41 -15.35
C CYS A 85 -19.59 20.96 -14.87
N ILE A 86 -19.27 20.75 -13.58
CA ILE A 86 -19.13 19.42 -12.98
C ILE A 86 -20.48 18.68 -12.91
N ASP A 87 -21.56 19.38 -12.60
CA ASP A 87 -22.91 18.81 -12.59
C ASP A 87 -23.36 18.28 -13.96
N VAL A 88 -22.74 18.75 -15.05
CA VAL A 88 -22.98 18.27 -16.42
C VAL A 88 -21.93 17.25 -16.82
N ASN A 89 -20.69 17.44 -16.41
CA ASN A 89 -19.55 16.59 -16.74
C ASN A 89 -18.81 16.15 -15.46
N PRO A 90 -19.33 15.17 -14.69
CA PRO A 90 -18.73 14.76 -13.41
C PRO A 90 -17.28 14.31 -13.54
N LYS A 91 -16.92 13.76 -14.70
CA LYS A 91 -15.55 13.36 -15.05
C LYS A 91 -14.52 14.49 -15.09
N LEU A 92 -14.96 15.76 -15.07
CA LEU A 92 -14.08 16.93 -15.02
C LEU A 92 -13.82 17.41 -13.59
N GLU A 93 -14.34 16.71 -12.58
CA GLU A 93 -14.10 17.10 -11.20
C GLU A 93 -12.60 16.96 -10.91
N ILE A 94 -11.95 18.04 -10.48
CA ILE A 94 -10.52 18.12 -10.20
C ILE A 94 -9.99 17.04 -9.24
N HIS A 95 -10.85 16.44 -8.42
CA HIS A 95 -10.50 15.32 -7.54
C HIS A 95 -10.53 13.95 -8.24
N SER A 96 -11.16 13.88 -9.42
CA SER A 96 -11.35 12.68 -10.24
C SER A 96 -10.58 12.70 -11.57
N VAL A 97 -10.06 13.86 -11.98
CA VAL A 97 -9.35 14.04 -13.25
C VAL A 97 -7.86 13.78 -13.06
N SER A 98 -7.33 12.83 -13.84
CA SER A 98 -5.89 12.68 -14.04
C SER A 98 -5.48 13.40 -15.32
N LEU A 99 -4.59 14.39 -15.21
CA LEU A 99 -3.99 15.03 -16.38
C LEU A 99 -2.83 14.17 -16.89
N PRO A 100 -2.76 13.88 -18.20
CA PRO A 100 -1.58 13.22 -18.75
C PRO A 100 -0.38 14.16 -18.56
N ALA A 101 0.59 13.73 -17.74
CA ALA A 101 1.89 14.37 -17.72
C ALA A 101 2.50 14.23 -19.13
N GLY A 102 3.01 15.33 -19.68
CA GLY A 102 3.67 15.35 -20.98
C GLY A 102 4.63 14.16 -21.12
N GLU A 103 4.62 13.55 -22.29
CA GLU A 103 5.34 12.33 -22.66
C GLU A 103 6.79 12.34 -22.15
N ASN A 104 6.98 11.80 -20.95
CA ASN A 104 8.21 11.22 -20.42
C ASN A 104 7.85 10.49 -19.13
N GLY A 105 7.06 9.45 -19.30
CA GLY A 105 6.71 8.52 -18.24
C GLY A 105 5.87 7.42 -18.85
N THR A 106 6.51 6.31 -19.17
CA THR A 106 5.86 5.00 -19.25
C THR A 106 5.16 4.73 -17.91
N GLU A 107 3.99 5.33 -17.67
CA GLU A 107 3.08 4.83 -16.64
C GLU A 107 2.38 3.61 -17.25
N ASN A 108 3.02 2.49 -16.96
CA ASN A 108 2.83 1.18 -17.52
C ASN A 108 1.37 0.72 -17.46
N ILE A 109 0.93 0.04 -18.51
CA ILE A 109 -0.25 -0.84 -18.52
C ILE A 109 -0.24 -1.81 -17.30
N GLU A 110 0.95 -2.15 -16.77
CA GLU A 110 1.13 -2.96 -15.55
C GLU A 110 0.67 -2.26 -14.25
N SER A 111 0.67 -0.92 -14.18
CA SER A 111 0.22 -0.18 -12.98
C SER A 111 -1.30 -0.25 -12.81
N GLN A 112 -2.05 -0.20 -13.93
CA GLN A 112 -3.49 -0.43 -13.97
C GLN A 112 -3.85 -1.87 -13.65
N GLU A 113 -3.14 -2.85 -14.23
CA GLU A 113 -3.44 -4.27 -13.98
C GLU A 113 -3.22 -4.65 -12.52
N GLY A 114 -2.15 -4.14 -11.89
CA GLY A 114 -1.91 -4.36 -10.47
C GLY A 114 -2.95 -3.71 -9.55
N ALA A 115 -3.39 -2.49 -9.87
CA ALA A 115 -4.44 -1.80 -9.11
C ALA A 115 -5.78 -2.56 -9.20
N GLU A 116 -6.13 -3.04 -10.39
CA GLU A 116 -7.30 -3.91 -10.57
C GLU A 116 -7.18 -5.23 -9.80
N ARG A 117 -6.01 -5.86 -9.80
CA ARG A 117 -5.76 -7.10 -9.03
C ARG A 117 -5.91 -6.85 -7.54
N LEU A 118 -5.41 -5.74 -7.02
CA LEU A 118 -5.61 -5.36 -5.61
C LEU A 118 -7.10 -5.16 -5.30
N ALA A 119 -7.83 -4.43 -6.15
CA ALA A 119 -9.26 -4.19 -5.99
C ALA A 119 -10.09 -5.50 -6.04
N LYS A 120 -9.69 -6.45 -6.90
CA LYS A 120 -10.34 -7.77 -7.00
C LYS A 120 -9.99 -8.72 -5.85
N SER A 121 -8.77 -8.64 -5.31
CA SER A 121 -8.28 -9.54 -4.25
C SER A 121 -8.60 -9.06 -2.84
N ALA A 122 -8.75 -7.75 -2.61
CA ALA A 122 -9.03 -7.20 -1.29
C ALA A 122 -10.34 -7.73 -0.67
N PRO A 123 -11.46 -7.87 -1.40
CA PRO A 123 -12.67 -8.51 -0.89
C PRO A 123 -12.42 -9.99 -0.56
N GLY A 124 -12.63 -10.37 0.70
CA GLY A 124 -12.47 -11.76 1.14
C GLY A 124 -11.03 -12.19 1.48
N LEU A 125 -10.02 -11.32 1.25
CA LEU A 125 -8.63 -11.56 1.63
C LEU A 125 -8.49 -11.99 3.09
N GLU A 126 -9.15 -11.26 4.01
CA GLU A 126 -9.13 -11.55 5.44
C GLU A 126 -9.60 -12.97 5.75
N LYS A 127 -10.72 -13.40 5.13
CA LYS A 127 -11.27 -14.74 5.32
C LYS A 127 -10.32 -15.81 4.77
N SER A 128 -9.65 -15.55 3.65
CA SER A 128 -8.66 -16.45 3.08
C SER A 128 -7.41 -16.57 3.96
N LEU A 129 -6.89 -15.45 4.46
CA LEU A 129 -5.73 -15.44 5.34
C LEU A 129 -6.02 -16.11 6.70
N LEU A 130 -7.18 -15.87 7.32
CA LEU A 130 -7.58 -16.52 8.59
C LEU A 130 -7.77 -18.05 8.48
N LYS A 131 -7.93 -18.58 7.25
CA LYS A 131 -7.95 -20.03 7.02
C LYS A 131 -6.56 -20.64 7.11
N GLU A 132 -5.55 -19.93 6.62
CA GLU A 132 -4.16 -20.42 6.51
C GLU A 132 -3.30 -20.03 7.73
N VAL A 133 -3.44 -18.79 8.20
CA VAL A 133 -2.70 -18.24 9.34
C VAL A 133 -3.54 -18.38 10.59
N VAL A 134 -3.13 -19.26 11.50
CA VAL A 134 -3.92 -19.65 12.68
C VAL A 134 -3.39 -18.96 13.93
N GLY A 135 -4.31 -18.37 14.71
CA GLY A 135 -4.00 -17.79 16.02
C GLY A 135 -3.41 -16.39 15.97
N GLN A 136 -3.39 -15.74 14.79
CA GLN A 136 -2.80 -14.41 14.58
C GLN A 136 -3.83 -13.44 13.95
N ASP A 137 -5.08 -13.55 14.37
CA ASP A 137 -6.23 -12.88 13.77
C ASP A 137 -6.10 -11.35 13.78
N SER A 138 -5.55 -10.79 14.86
CA SER A 138 -5.33 -9.34 14.99
C SER A 138 -4.36 -8.82 13.92
N ALA A 139 -3.25 -9.52 13.71
CA ALA A 139 -2.26 -9.17 12.69
C ALA A 139 -2.89 -9.22 11.28
N VAL A 140 -3.62 -10.29 10.98
CA VAL A 140 -4.33 -10.45 9.70
C VAL A 140 -5.32 -9.30 9.45
N ARG A 141 -6.14 -8.95 10.44
CA ARG A 141 -7.13 -7.87 10.32
C ARG A 141 -6.49 -6.51 10.06
N ASN A 142 -5.40 -6.19 10.75
CA ASN A 142 -4.70 -4.92 10.58
C ASN A 142 -4.11 -4.79 9.17
N ILE A 143 -3.43 -5.83 8.67
CA ILE A 143 -2.89 -5.84 7.31
C ILE A 143 -4.02 -5.72 6.27
N CYS A 144 -5.09 -6.50 6.43
CA CYS A 144 -6.25 -6.44 5.52
C CYS A 144 -6.96 -5.08 5.54
N ARG A 145 -6.87 -4.32 6.64
CA ARG A 145 -7.41 -2.97 6.73
C ARG A 145 -6.60 -2.00 5.85
N SER A 146 -5.26 -2.02 5.91
CA SER A 146 -4.43 -1.17 5.04
C SER A 146 -4.58 -1.52 3.56
N ILE A 147 -4.66 -2.81 3.22
CA ILE A 147 -4.90 -3.25 1.84
C ILE A 147 -6.25 -2.76 1.31
N ARG A 148 -7.32 -2.81 2.13
CA ARG A 148 -8.63 -2.26 1.74
C ARG A 148 -8.58 -0.74 1.54
N LYS A 149 -7.85 -0.01 2.39
CA LYS A 149 -7.66 1.44 2.20
C LYS A 149 -6.98 1.73 0.86
N ALA A 150 -5.92 1.00 0.55
CA ALA A 150 -5.22 1.11 -0.73
C ALA A 150 -6.11 0.75 -1.93
N ALA A 151 -6.88 -0.34 -1.83
CA ALA A 151 -7.81 -0.77 -2.88
C ALA A 151 -8.91 0.26 -3.18
N CYS A 152 -9.30 1.08 -2.20
CA CYS A 152 -10.25 2.17 -2.36
C CYS A 152 -9.59 3.53 -2.68
N GLY A 153 -8.27 3.57 -2.94
CA GLY A 153 -7.55 4.81 -3.24
C GLY A 153 -7.33 5.76 -2.05
N LEU A 154 -7.52 5.29 -0.81
CA LEU A 154 -7.39 6.08 0.41
C LEU A 154 -6.02 5.95 1.09
N LYS A 155 -5.03 5.36 0.41
CA LYS A 155 -3.66 5.30 0.91
C LYS A 155 -2.92 6.59 0.58
N ASP A 156 -1.88 6.88 1.34
CA ASP A 156 -0.87 7.87 0.96
C ASP A 156 -0.22 7.43 -0.37
N PRO A 157 -0.21 8.27 -1.43
CA PRO A 157 0.36 7.91 -2.72
C PRO A 157 1.86 7.65 -2.62
N ASP A 158 2.59 8.35 -1.74
CA ASP A 158 4.04 8.31 -1.66
C ASP A 158 4.56 7.19 -0.75
N ARG A 159 3.69 6.49 -0.03
CA ARG A 159 4.08 5.39 0.87
C ARG A 159 3.64 4.03 0.35
N PRO A 160 4.29 2.93 0.80
CA PRO A 160 3.85 1.57 0.51
C PRO A 160 2.38 1.32 0.91
N ILE A 161 1.75 0.28 0.34
CA ILE A 161 0.37 -0.11 0.66
C ILE A 161 0.16 -0.36 2.16
N GLY A 162 1.19 -0.89 2.81
CA GLY A 162 1.23 -1.02 4.25
C GLY A 162 2.61 -1.42 4.73
N THR A 163 3.02 -0.87 5.86
CA THR A 163 4.32 -1.13 6.48
C THR A 163 4.12 -1.66 7.90
N PHE A 164 4.55 -2.91 8.16
CA PHE A 164 4.27 -3.57 9.43
C PHE A 164 5.49 -4.26 10.03
N LEU A 165 5.66 -4.14 11.34
CA LEU A 165 6.64 -4.92 12.10
C LEU A 165 5.93 -6.06 12.84
N LEU A 166 6.23 -7.29 12.44
CA LEU A 166 5.70 -8.51 13.02
C LEU A 166 6.63 -8.97 14.16
N VAL A 167 6.18 -8.88 15.40
CA VAL A 167 7.01 -9.17 16.59
C VAL A 167 6.53 -10.42 17.29
N GLY A 168 7.40 -11.39 17.53
CA GLY A 168 7.05 -12.57 18.31
C GLY A 168 8.09 -13.67 18.21
N ARG A 169 7.86 -14.83 18.84
CA ARG A 169 8.83 -15.95 18.83
C ARG A 169 8.99 -16.57 17.44
N THR A 170 10.06 -17.31 17.23
CA THR A 170 10.21 -18.15 16.04
C THR A 170 9.09 -19.19 15.99
N GLY A 171 8.60 -19.50 14.79
CA GLY A 171 7.54 -20.48 14.60
C GLY A 171 6.10 -20.03 14.91
N THR A 172 5.86 -18.76 15.29
CA THR A 172 4.50 -18.25 15.55
C THR A 172 3.69 -17.90 14.29
N GLY A 173 4.34 -17.89 13.11
CA GLY A 173 3.67 -17.72 11.81
C GLY A 173 3.97 -16.41 11.06
N LYS A 174 4.94 -15.60 11.51
CA LYS A 174 5.34 -14.33 10.86
C LYS A 174 5.64 -14.49 9.35
N THR A 175 6.57 -15.39 9.03
CA THR A 175 6.97 -15.70 7.65
C THR A 175 5.85 -16.39 6.86
N GLU A 176 5.00 -17.19 7.51
CA GLU A 176 3.87 -17.85 6.85
C GLU A 176 2.79 -16.82 6.45
N LEU A 177 2.55 -15.80 7.28
CA LEU A 177 1.66 -14.69 6.94
C LEU A 177 2.13 -13.93 5.70
N SER A 178 3.43 -13.63 5.60
CA SER A 178 4.01 -13.00 4.41
C SER A 178 3.81 -13.86 3.15
N LYS A 179 4.07 -15.17 3.24
CA LYS A 179 3.87 -16.11 2.13
C LYS A 179 2.42 -16.24 1.71
N ALA A 180 1.51 -16.33 2.68
CA ALA A 180 0.07 -16.39 2.42
C ALA A 180 -0.40 -15.09 1.76
N LEU A 181 0.02 -13.94 2.30
CA LEU A 181 -0.34 -12.64 1.75
C LEU A 181 0.13 -12.47 0.31
N SER A 182 1.39 -12.78 0.02
CA SER A 182 1.96 -12.68 -1.33
C SER A 182 1.24 -13.58 -2.34
N ARG A 183 0.87 -14.80 -1.94
CA ARG A 183 0.08 -15.72 -2.77
C ARG A 183 -1.32 -15.17 -3.06
N HIS A 184 -2.01 -14.61 -2.07
CA HIS A 184 -3.38 -14.12 -2.25
C HIS A 184 -3.44 -12.80 -3.01
N LEU A 185 -2.44 -11.94 -2.86
CA LEU A 185 -2.41 -10.65 -3.57
C LEU A 185 -1.91 -10.80 -5.01
N HIS A 186 -0.79 -11.49 -5.22
CA HIS A 186 -0.06 -11.45 -6.50
C HIS A 186 0.22 -12.84 -7.10
N GLY A 187 -0.18 -13.93 -6.42
CA GLY A 187 0.05 -15.30 -6.90
C GLY A 187 1.52 -15.72 -6.91
N ARG A 188 2.39 -14.95 -6.24
CA ARG A 188 3.85 -15.14 -6.24
C ARG A 188 4.38 -15.35 -4.81
N SER A 189 5.67 -15.66 -4.73
CA SER A 189 6.40 -15.67 -3.46
C SER A 189 6.81 -14.25 -3.07
N PRO A 190 6.89 -13.93 -1.77
CA PRO A 190 7.37 -12.63 -1.33
C PRO A 190 8.86 -12.46 -1.68
N VAL A 191 9.27 -11.23 -1.96
CA VAL A 191 10.69 -10.84 -2.01
C VAL A 191 11.21 -10.90 -0.59
N ARG A 192 12.02 -11.90 -0.26
CA ARG A 192 12.52 -12.14 1.11
C ARG A 192 13.97 -11.75 1.22
N ILE A 193 14.26 -10.88 2.19
CA ILE A 193 15.59 -10.45 2.60
C ILE A 193 15.82 -10.96 4.03
N ASP A 194 16.83 -11.80 4.21
CA ASP A 194 17.28 -12.21 5.55
C ASP A 194 18.25 -11.17 6.08
N CYS A 195 17.83 -10.36 7.06
CA CYS A 195 18.62 -9.25 7.56
C CYS A 195 19.89 -9.71 8.31
N SER A 196 19.98 -10.99 8.68
CA SER A 196 21.20 -11.57 9.25
C SER A 196 22.35 -11.63 8.24
N GLU A 197 22.08 -11.64 6.93
CA GLU A 197 23.10 -11.56 5.86
C GLU A 197 23.63 -10.14 5.62
N PHE A 198 23.13 -9.15 6.39
CA PHE A 198 23.44 -7.74 6.25
C PHE A 198 23.94 -7.13 7.56
N ALA A 199 24.65 -7.92 8.36
CA ALA A 199 25.21 -7.50 9.64
C ALA A 199 26.39 -6.52 9.47
N LEU A 200 27.07 -6.55 8.32
CA LEU A 200 28.18 -5.66 8.00
C LEU A 200 27.78 -4.52 7.05
N PRO A 201 28.36 -3.31 7.19
CA PRO A 201 27.96 -2.14 6.41
C PRO A 201 28.06 -2.28 4.89
N HIS A 202 29.01 -3.11 4.40
CA HIS A 202 29.23 -3.29 2.96
C HIS A 202 28.27 -4.30 2.33
N GLU A 203 27.66 -5.18 3.13
CA GLU A 203 26.71 -6.18 2.63
C GLU A 203 25.43 -5.54 2.12
N THR A 204 25.04 -4.39 2.68
CA THR A 204 23.91 -3.58 2.22
C THR A 204 24.03 -3.21 0.73
N ALA A 205 25.26 -3.13 0.17
CA ALA A 205 25.46 -2.89 -1.25
C ALA A 205 24.88 -4.02 -2.14
N LYS A 206 24.71 -5.25 -1.63
CA LYS A 206 24.04 -6.33 -2.39
C LYS A 206 22.57 -6.04 -2.68
N LEU A 207 21.92 -5.18 -1.89
CA LEU A 207 20.50 -4.81 -2.06
C LEU A 207 20.30 -3.70 -3.09
N ILE A 208 21.28 -2.80 -3.24
CA ILE A 208 21.22 -1.59 -4.09
C ILE A 208 22.30 -1.53 -5.18
N GLY A 209 23.12 -2.56 -5.30
CA GLY A 209 24.29 -2.58 -6.20
C GLY A 209 25.52 -1.90 -5.58
N ALA A 210 26.71 -2.33 -6.02
CA ALA A 210 27.96 -1.75 -5.57
C ALA A 210 28.13 -0.32 -6.12
N PRO A 211 28.83 0.59 -5.41
CA PRO A 211 29.10 1.95 -5.90
C PRO A 211 29.98 1.98 -7.17
N PRO A 212 29.95 3.08 -7.94
CA PRO A 212 30.87 3.27 -9.08
C PRO A 212 32.33 3.05 -8.70
N GLY A 213 33.02 2.20 -9.47
CA GLY A 213 34.43 1.86 -9.25
C GLY A 213 34.71 0.61 -8.40
N TYR A 214 33.68 -0.07 -7.90
CA TYR A 214 33.81 -1.35 -7.18
C TYR A 214 33.44 -2.57 -8.05
N VAL A 215 34.00 -3.73 -7.72
CA VAL A 215 33.63 -5.01 -8.36
C VAL A 215 32.14 -5.28 -8.10
N GLY A 216 31.39 -5.62 -9.14
CA GLY A 216 29.93 -5.81 -9.06
C GLY A 216 29.11 -4.53 -9.29
N HIS A 217 29.74 -3.39 -9.61
CA HIS A 217 29.02 -2.15 -9.95
C HIS A 217 28.06 -2.32 -11.16
N ASN A 218 28.37 -3.24 -12.08
CA ASN A 218 27.54 -3.51 -13.24
C ASN A 218 26.36 -4.46 -12.95
N GLU A 219 26.27 -5.03 -11.75
CA GLU A 219 25.11 -5.81 -11.28
C GLU A 219 24.17 -4.86 -10.53
N GLY A 220 22.86 -4.91 -10.79
CA GLY A 220 21.90 -4.12 -10.01
C GLY A 220 21.71 -4.72 -8.61
N GLY A 221 20.98 -3.99 -7.77
CA GLY A 221 20.67 -4.45 -6.43
C GLY A 221 19.64 -5.57 -6.44
N THR A 222 19.85 -6.62 -5.64
CA THR A 222 18.89 -7.75 -5.54
C THR A 222 17.48 -7.30 -5.15
N LEU A 223 17.36 -6.28 -4.30
CA LEU A 223 16.07 -5.72 -3.90
C LEU A 223 15.53 -4.76 -4.96
N THR A 224 16.36 -3.86 -5.48
CA THR A 224 15.91 -2.86 -6.47
C THR A 224 15.48 -3.53 -7.78
N GLU A 225 16.22 -4.51 -8.28
CA GLU A 225 15.85 -5.27 -9.48
C GLU A 225 14.54 -6.06 -9.28
N ALA A 226 14.32 -6.65 -8.09
CA ALA A 226 13.10 -7.38 -7.80
C ALA A 226 11.85 -6.49 -7.86
N LEU A 227 11.93 -5.27 -7.30
CA LEU A 227 10.82 -4.32 -7.31
C LEU A 227 10.66 -3.60 -8.65
N MET A 228 11.75 -3.39 -9.40
CA MET A 228 11.64 -2.91 -10.78
C MET A 228 10.95 -3.92 -11.70
N ARG A 229 11.15 -5.22 -11.45
CA ARG A 229 10.48 -6.28 -12.20
C ARG A 229 9.00 -6.43 -11.82
N ASP A 230 8.66 -6.23 -10.55
CA ASP A 230 7.29 -6.35 -10.06
C ASP A 230 7.05 -5.39 -8.88
N PRO A 231 6.58 -4.16 -9.14
CA PRO A 231 6.30 -3.18 -8.10
C PRO A 231 5.16 -3.63 -7.16
N TRP A 232 4.31 -4.53 -7.64
CA TRP A 232 3.23 -5.15 -6.88
C TRP A 232 3.80 -6.38 -6.16
N SER A 233 4.46 -6.14 -5.03
CA SER A 233 5.17 -7.18 -4.29
C SER A 233 4.87 -7.16 -2.79
N VAL A 234 4.98 -8.31 -2.14
CA VAL A 234 5.14 -8.38 -0.69
C VAL A 234 6.62 -8.52 -0.41
N VAL A 235 7.19 -7.57 0.31
CA VAL A 235 8.61 -7.54 0.66
C VAL A 235 8.75 -7.91 2.14
N LEU A 236 9.52 -8.93 2.43
CA LEU A 236 9.76 -9.43 3.78
C LEU A 236 11.22 -9.20 4.19
N PHE A 237 11.44 -8.34 5.17
CA PHE A 237 12.72 -8.21 5.88
C PHE A 237 12.67 -9.06 7.14
N ASP A 238 13.33 -10.20 7.13
CA ASP A 238 13.32 -11.17 8.22
C ASP A 238 14.43 -10.87 9.23
N GLU A 239 14.13 -10.92 10.53
CA GLU A 239 15.09 -10.69 11.63
C GLU A 239 15.78 -9.32 11.57
N ILE A 240 14.99 -8.26 11.46
CA ILE A 240 15.50 -6.90 11.22
C ILE A 240 16.45 -6.37 12.31
N GLU A 241 16.38 -6.90 13.53
CA GLU A 241 17.32 -6.62 14.62
C GLU A 241 18.75 -7.09 14.35
N LYS A 242 18.97 -7.97 13.37
CA LYS A 242 20.29 -8.51 13.01
C LYS A 242 20.99 -7.69 11.93
N GLY A 243 20.25 -6.85 11.22
CA GLY A 243 20.80 -5.99 10.18
C GLY A 243 21.60 -4.82 10.73
N HIS A 244 22.58 -4.37 9.94
CA HIS A 244 23.37 -3.18 10.22
C HIS A 244 22.52 -1.90 10.13
N GLU A 245 22.92 -0.84 10.84
CA GLU A 245 22.25 0.47 10.84
C GLU A 245 22.03 1.04 9.42
N LYS A 246 22.96 0.78 8.50
CA LYS A 246 22.86 1.19 7.09
C LYS A 246 21.63 0.57 6.38
N LEU A 247 21.26 -0.66 6.75
CA LEU A 247 20.01 -1.28 6.28
C LEU A 247 18.79 -0.54 6.84
N HIS A 248 18.84 -0.11 8.11
CA HIS A 248 17.74 0.63 8.73
C HIS A 248 17.56 2.01 8.08
N HIS A 249 18.63 2.70 7.72
CA HIS A 249 18.56 3.96 6.96
C HIS A 249 17.95 3.76 5.57
N MET A 250 18.32 2.68 4.87
CA MET A 250 17.67 2.31 3.61
C MET A 250 16.17 2.06 3.79
N LEU A 251 15.78 1.37 4.86
CA LEU A 251 14.37 1.16 5.16
C LEU A 251 13.63 2.47 5.41
N LEU A 252 14.22 3.43 6.13
CA LEU A 252 13.58 4.74 6.31
C LEU A 252 13.23 5.40 4.99
N GLN A 253 14.12 5.35 3.99
CA GLN A 253 13.84 5.87 2.65
C GLN A 253 12.63 5.16 2.00
N ILE A 254 12.57 3.84 2.09
CA ILE A 254 11.45 3.05 1.57
C ILE A 254 10.13 3.40 2.28
N LEU A 255 10.17 3.58 3.61
CA LEU A 255 8.97 3.80 4.42
C LEU A 255 8.42 5.23 4.30
N ASP A 256 9.29 6.21 3.98
CA ASP A 256 8.94 7.62 3.85
C ASP A 256 8.60 8.01 2.41
N GLU A 257 9.44 7.64 1.44
CA GLU A 257 9.32 8.09 0.05
C GLU A 257 8.75 7.01 -0.88
N GLY A 258 8.54 5.79 -0.37
CA GLY A 258 8.04 4.67 -1.16
C GLY A 258 8.96 4.32 -2.33
N ARG A 259 10.23 4.71 -2.27
CA ARG A 259 11.20 4.57 -3.36
C ARG A 259 12.56 4.18 -2.81
N LEU A 260 13.34 3.49 -3.62
CA LEU A 260 14.73 3.18 -3.32
C LEU A 260 15.58 3.34 -4.57
N THR A 261 16.59 4.20 -4.52
CA THR A 261 17.50 4.42 -5.64
C THR A 261 18.76 3.57 -5.47
N ASP A 262 19.11 2.84 -6.52
CA ASP A 262 20.28 1.98 -6.59
C ASP A 262 21.56 2.78 -6.87
N SER A 263 22.73 2.16 -6.76
CA SER A 263 24.03 2.80 -7.00
C SER A 263 24.27 3.27 -8.44
N LYS A 264 23.43 2.85 -9.40
CA LYS A 264 23.46 3.29 -10.80
C LYS A 264 22.49 4.43 -11.09
N GLY A 265 21.68 4.83 -10.10
CA GLY A 265 20.65 5.85 -10.24
C GLY A 265 19.29 5.33 -10.70
N ASN A 266 19.08 4.01 -10.78
CA ASN A 266 17.74 3.46 -11.04
C ASN A 266 16.90 3.49 -9.77
N THR A 267 15.64 3.89 -9.87
CA THR A 267 14.72 3.96 -8.73
C THR A 267 13.71 2.83 -8.78
N ALA A 268 13.71 1.99 -7.75
CA ALA A 268 12.68 0.98 -7.49
C ALA A 268 11.50 1.61 -6.74
N ASP A 269 10.28 1.28 -7.17
CA ASP A 269 9.04 1.80 -6.60
C ASP A 269 8.41 0.79 -5.62
N PHE A 270 8.20 1.22 -4.38
CA PHE A 270 7.57 0.48 -3.28
C PHE A 270 6.15 0.95 -2.98
N ARG A 271 5.63 1.98 -3.65
CA ARG A 271 4.30 2.56 -3.37
C ARG A 271 3.16 1.54 -3.55
N ASN A 272 3.40 0.51 -4.38
CA ASN A 272 2.48 -0.62 -4.64
C ASN A 272 2.87 -1.90 -3.87
N ALA A 273 3.86 -1.83 -2.98
CA ALA A 273 4.31 -2.96 -2.20
C ALA A 273 3.70 -3.00 -0.80
N VAL A 274 3.57 -4.20 -0.23
CA VAL A 274 3.37 -4.38 1.22
C VAL A 274 4.71 -4.74 1.83
N VAL A 275 5.19 -3.94 2.78
CA VAL A 275 6.47 -4.14 3.46
C VAL A 275 6.24 -4.75 4.83
N LEU A 276 6.78 -5.95 5.05
CA LEU A 276 6.72 -6.67 6.30
C LEU A 276 8.12 -6.81 6.87
N LEU A 277 8.31 -6.35 8.10
CA LEU A 277 9.51 -6.58 8.90
C LEU A 277 9.20 -7.67 9.92
N THR A 278 10.13 -8.56 10.23
CA THR A 278 9.97 -9.49 11.35
C THR A 278 11.03 -9.22 12.41
N SER A 279 10.65 -9.41 13.66
CA SER A 279 11.59 -9.38 14.76
C SER A 279 11.25 -10.39 15.84
N ASN A 280 12.29 -10.92 16.47
CA ASN A 280 12.18 -11.75 17.67
C ASN A 280 12.46 -10.96 18.96
N VAL A 281 12.58 -9.63 18.88
CA VAL A 281 12.77 -8.73 20.03
C VAL A 281 11.63 -8.88 21.05
N GLY A 282 11.96 -8.73 22.34
CA GLY A 282 11.01 -8.82 23.45
C GLY A 282 10.58 -10.24 23.82
N THR A 283 10.92 -11.25 23.02
CA THR A 283 10.50 -12.64 23.28
C THR A 283 11.13 -13.26 24.52
N ALA A 284 12.41 -12.97 24.79
CA ALA A 284 13.11 -13.43 25.98
C ALA A 284 12.63 -12.70 27.24
N ASP A 285 12.37 -11.39 27.12
CA ASP A 285 11.87 -10.55 28.21
C ASP A 285 10.46 -11.00 28.62
N TYR A 286 9.60 -11.30 27.64
CA TYR A 286 8.30 -11.90 27.88
C TYR A 286 8.40 -13.28 28.54
N ALA A 287 9.27 -14.17 28.05
CA ALA A 287 9.44 -15.49 28.65
C ALA A 287 9.90 -15.42 30.12
N LYS A 288 10.80 -14.47 30.45
CA LYS A 288 11.24 -14.23 31.82
C LYS A 288 10.10 -13.69 32.70
N ALA A 289 9.31 -12.74 32.20
CA ALA A 289 8.15 -12.22 32.91
C ALA A 289 7.11 -13.32 33.18
N ALA A 290 6.84 -14.16 32.18
CA ALA A 290 5.86 -15.25 32.30
C ALA A 290 6.30 -16.30 33.32
N ASN A 291 7.59 -16.64 33.32
CA ASN A 291 8.15 -17.57 34.30
C ASN A 291 8.13 -16.99 35.72
N LYS A 292 8.43 -15.69 35.91
CA LYS A 292 8.41 -15.06 37.25
C LYS A 292 7.02 -15.07 37.90
N MET A 293 5.95 -14.89 37.12
CA MET A 293 4.58 -15.02 37.64
C MET A 293 4.22 -16.46 38.01
N GLY A 294 4.70 -17.45 37.24
CA GLY A 294 4.42 -18.88 37.46
C GLY A 294 5.06 -19.52 38.70
N PHE A 295 5.97 -18.85 39.41
CA PHE A 295 6.60 -19.38 40.63
C PHE A 295 6.01 -18.85 41.95
N GLY A 296 4.89 -18.11 41.94
CA GLY A 296 4.29 -17.63 43.19
C GLY A 296 2.98 -16.83 43.14
N GLN A 297 2.37 -16.60 41.98
CA GLN A 297 1.05 -15.95 41.89
C GLN A 297 0.17 -16.60 40.83
N ASP A 298 -1.11 -16.81 41.14
CA ASP A 298 -2.18 -17.25 40.22
C ASP A 298 -2.57 -16.13 39.22
N GLY A 299 -1.58 -15.50 38.58
CA GLY A 299 -1.78 -14.45 37.58
C GLY A 299 -1.19 -14.89 36.24
N SER A 300 -2.03 -15.15 35.25
CA SER A 300 -1.56 -15.21 33.85
C SER A 300 -1.22 -13.79 33.39
N LEU A 301 -0.04 -13.60 32.77
CA LEU A 301 0.28 -12.34 32.08
C LEU A 301 -0.87 -11.98 31.13
N SER A 302 -1.36 -10.76 31.26
CA SER A 302 -2.39 -10.22 30.37
C SER A 302 -1.78 -9.90 29.00
N THR A 303 -2.64 -9.75 27.98
CA THR A 303 -2.21 -9.28 26.66
C THR A 303 -1.59 -7.86 26.74
N SER A 304 -2.07 -7.02 27.66
CA SER A 304 -1.50 -5.68 27.90
C SER A 304 -0.07 -5.74 28.43
N ASP A 305 0.23 -6.67 29.34
CA ASP A 305 1.60 -6.84 29.85
C ASP A 305 2.56 -7.28 28.72
N PHE A 306 2.07 -8.09 27.76
CA PHE A 306 2.84 -8.48 26.58
C PHE A 306 3.18 -7.28 25.70
N ASP A 307 2.20 -6.43 25.43
CA ASP A 307 2.38 -5.27 24.55
C ASP A 307 3.35 -4.25 25.18
N ASP A 308 3.27 -4.02 26.50
CA ASP A 308 4.19 -3.12 27.21
C ASP A 308 5.62 -3.65 27.26
N ILE A 309 5.81 -4.93 27.57
CA ILE A 309 7.14 -5.57 27.54
C ILE A 309 7.74 -5.50 26.13
N THR A 310 6.92 -5.80 25.12
CA THR A 310 7.34 -5.77 23.72
C THR A 310 7.72 -4.36 23.30
N ARG A 311 6.91 -3.36 23.67
CA ARG A 311 7.17 -1.95 23.36
C ARG A 311 8.49 -1.47 23.97
N ASN A 312 8.73 -1.79 25.24
CA ASN A 312 9.98 -1.42 25.91
C ASN A 312 11.21 -2.07 25.24
N ALA A 313 11.10 -3.35 24.85
CA ALA A 313 12.17 -4.03 24.13
C ALA A 313 12.42 -3.42 22.75
N LEU A 314 11.36 -3.04 22.03
CA LEU A 314 11.46 -2.40 20.72
C LEU A 314 12.13 -1.02 20.80
N THR A 315 11.78 -0.20 21.79
CA THR A 315 12.41 1.12 21.96
C THR A 315 13.88 1.04 22.36
N ARG A 316 14.33 -0.10 22.88
CA ARG A 316 15.74 -0.34 23.22
C ARG A 316 16.54 -0.78 21.99
N ASP A 317 15.95 -1.64 21.17
CA ASP A 317 16.66 -2.31 20.08
C ASP A 317 16.51 -1.58 18.72
N PHE A 318 15.50 -0.70 18.59
CA PHE A 318 15.25 0.10 17.38
C PHE A 318 15.13 1.59 17.68
N ARG A 319 15.60 2.43 16.74
CA ARG A 319 15.42 3.88 16.81
C ARG A 319 13.94 4.25 16.70
N PRO A 320 13.45 5.25 17.45
CA PRO A 320 12.07 5.74 17.35
C PRO A 320 11.69 6.17 15.93
N GLU A 321 12.66 6.69 15.16
CA GLU A 321 12.50 7.08 13.76
C GLU A 321 11.90 5.93 12.94
N LEU A 322 12.50 4.74 13.00
CA LEU A 322 12.02 3.57 12.26
C LEU A 322 10.62 3.15 12.71
N LEU A 323 10.40 3.09 14.02
CA LEU A 323 9.13 2.65 14.61
C LEU A 323 7.97 3.59 14.24
N ASN A 324 8.22 4.89 14.18
CA ASN A 324 7.22 5.90 13.85
C ASN A 324 6.81 5.92 12.37
N ARG A 325 7.59 5.28 11.48
CA ARG A 325 7.25 5.15 10.04
C ARG A 325 6.45 3.89 9.71
N LEU A 326 6.20 3.03 10.69
CA LEU A 326 5.41 1.82 10.53
C LEU A 326 3.92 2.15 10.70
N ASP A 327 3.08 1.59 9.84
CA ASP A 327 1.62 1.69 9.99
C ASP A 327 1.10 0.83 11.16
N GLY A 328 1.88 -0.17 11.57
CA GLY A 328 1.57 -0.95 12.75
C GLY A 328 2.66 -1.91 13.21
N ILE A 329 2.75 -2.07 14.53
CA ILE A 329 3.53 -3.12 15.18
C ILE A 329 2.56 -4.21 15.59
N LEU A 330 2.70 -5.39 15.00
CA LEU A 330 1.76 -6.49 15.14
C LEU A 330 2.40 -7.59 15.99
N THR A 331 1.83 -7.80 17.17
CA THR A 331 2.30 -8.80 18.13
C THR A 331 1.78 -10.19 17.79
N PHE A 332 2.69 -11.17 17.71
CA PHE A 332 2.42 -12.57 17.41
C PHE A 332 2.51 -13.39 18.68
N GLN A 333 1.35 -13.88 19.09
CA GLN A 333 1.21 -14.65 20.31
C GLN A 333 1.71 -16.08 20.13
N SER A 334 2.06 -16.71 21.26
CA SER A 334 2.37 -18.14 21.27
C SER A 334 1.13 -18.95 20.91
N LEU A 335 1.31 -19.98 20.07
CA LEU A 335 0.21 -20.80 19.59
C LEU A 335 -0.36 -21.66 20.72
N ASP A 336 -1.64 -21.47 21.01
CA ASP A 336 -2.39 -22.29 21.97
C ASP A 336 -2.57 -23.74 21.45
N LYS A 337 -2.97 -24.65 22.34
CA LYS A 337 -3.12 -26.07 22.01
C LYS A 337 -4.10 -26.29 20.84
N LYS A 338 -5.17 -25.48 20.76
CA LYS A 338 -6.14 -25.56 19.67
C LYS A 338 -5.53 -25.12 18.33
N SER A 339 -4.76 -24.04 18.33
CA SER A 339 -4.07 -23.54 17.14
C SER A 339 -3.03 -24.53 16.65
N ARG A 340 -2.21 -25.09 17.54
CA ARG A 340 -1.25 -26.15 17.19
C ARG A 340 -1.94 -27.34 16.55
N ALA A 341 -3.03 -27.81 17.17
CA ALA A 341 -3.79 -28.95 16.64
C ALA A 341 -4.36 -28.70 15.24
N ARG A 342 -4.89 -27.49 15.01
CA ARG A 342 -5.38 -27.07 13.70
C ARG A 342 -4.25 -27.00 12.67
N ILE A 343 -3.09 -26.44 13.03
CA ILE A 343 -1.91 -26.37 12.15
C ILE A 343 -1.42 -27.78 11.78
N THR A 344 -1.28 -28.67 12.76
CA THR A 344 -0.88 -30.07 12.53
C THR A 344 -1.85 -30.75 11.56
N SER A 345 -3.16 -30.57 11.77
CA SER A 345 -4.18 -31.11 10.87
C SER A 345 -4.07 -30.57 9.43
N MET A 346 -3.77 -29.29 9.25
CA MET A 346 -3.56 -28.70 7.92
C MET A 346 -2.30 -29.24 7.24
N ARG A 347 -1.19 -29.37 7.96
CA ARG A 347 0.07 -29.94 7.43
C ARG A 347 -0.13 -31.40 7.02
N LEU A 348 -0.82 -32.20 7.84
CA LEU A 348 -1.14 -33.59 7.53
C LEU A 348 -2.01 -33.72 6.28
N LYS A 349 -3.03 -32.87 6.11
CA LYS A 349 -3.82 -32.81 4.88
C LYS A 349 -2.98 -32.47 3.64
N GLY A 350 -2.05 -31.52 3.77
CA GLY A 350 -1.11 -31.17 2.69
C GLY A 350 -0.16 -32.32 2.33
N ILE A 351 0.29 -33.11 3.32
CA ILE A 351 1.07 -34.33 3.08
C ILE A 351 0.21 -35.38 2.38
N ALA A 352 -1.01 -35.62 2.88
CA ALA A 352 -1.93 -36.58 2.29
C ALA A 352 -2.19 -36.29 0.79
N GLY A 353 -2.45 -35.03 0.43
CA GLY A 353 -2.66 -34.66 -0.98
C GLY A 353 -1.43 -34.86 -1.87
N ARG A 354 -0.20 -34.73 -1.32
CA ARG A 354 1.02 -35.08 -2.06
C ARG A 354 1.19 -36.58 -2.23
N MET A 355 0.79 -37.35 -1.24
CA MET A 355 0.95 -38.81 -1.21
C MET A 355 -0.10 -39.51 -2.05
N GLU A 356 -1.30 -38.95 -2.13
CA GLU A 356 -2.35 -39.37 -3.07
C GLU A 356 -1.89 -39.26 -4.53
N LYS A 357 -1.15 -38.20 -4.89
CA LYS A 357 -0.51 -38.09 -6.22
C LYS A 357 0.53 -39.19 -6.47
N ALA A 358 1.17 -39.68 -5.40
CA ALA A 358 2.07 -40.83 -5.43
C ALA A 358 1.35 -42.18 -5.28
N LYS A 359 0.01 -42.20 -5.27
CA LYS A 359 -0.85 -43.38 -5.05
C LYS A 359 -0.63 -44.07 -3.69
N ILE A 360 -0.22 -43.30 -2.68
CA ILE A 360 -0.03 -43.76 -1.30
C ILE A 360 -1.14 -43.22 -0.41
N ALA A 361 -1.94 -44.11 0.17
CA ALA A 361 -2.98 -43.74 1.13
C ALA A 361 -2.40 -43.58 2.54
N ILE A 362 -2.59 -42.42 3.15
CA ILE A 362 -2.14 -42.13 4.51
C ILE A 362 -3.35 -41.96 5.42
N LYS A 363 -3.31 -42.63 6.58
CA LYS A 363 -4.26 -42.44 7.69
C LYS A 363 -3.48 -42.09 8.95
N TRP A 364 -4.02 -41.18 9.75
CA TRP A 364 -3.48 -40.84 11.08
C TRP A 364 -4.58 -40.83 12.12
N THR A 365 -4.21 -41.09 13.35
CA THR A 365 -5.14 -41.05 14.49
C THR A 365 -5.41 -39.60 14.90
N PRO A 366 -6.59 -39.29 15.45
CA PRO A 366 -6.90 -37.95 15.98
C PRO A 366 -5.97 -37.50 17.12
N SER A 367 -5.26 -38.43 17.78
CA SER A 367 -4.29 -38.12 18.83
C SER A 367 -3.03 -37.43 18.30
N LEU A 368 -2.60 -37.74 17.07
CA LEU A 368 -1.44 -37.12 16.43
C LEU A 368 -1.63 -35.61 16.23
N ALA A 369 -2.87 -35.18 15.97
CA ALA A 369 -3.22 -33.78 15.82
C ALA A 369 -3.38 -33.04 17.15
N LYS A 370 -3.19 -33.67 18.32
CA LYS A 370 -3.39 -33.04 19.64
C LYS A 370 -2.08 -32.70 20.39
N GLN A 371 -0.94 -33.10 19.84
CA GLN A 371 0.40 -32.69 20.31
C GLN A 371 0.74 -31.32 19.74
#